data_AF-A0A0M3DLB8-F1
#
_entry.id   AF-A0A0M3DLB8-F1
#
_cell.length_a   1.000
_cell.length_b   1.000
_cell.length_c   1.000
_cell.angle_alpha   90.00
_cell.angle_beta   90.00
_cell.angle_gamma   90.00
#
_symmetry.space_group_name_H-M   'P 1'
#
loop_
_entity.id
_entity.type
_entity.pdbx_description
1 polymer ?
#
loop_
_entity_poly.entity_id
_entity_poly.type
_entity_poly.pdbx_seq_one_letter_code
_entity_poly.pdbx_strand_id
1 'polypeptide(L)'
;MRQKLKELEAYSGIAIICVVLIHSNAYNLLKILHLKSYIEGPFYMRLVDNLIHASVPMFIFISGYKFALNDKNKVYKNLVSKKLRFIIKPFLVLSTIYILLKFMFNTNDVNLHIVLNQFLNIFKGYNIAFQLWYVPLYIFISMTYPILYRCIDNDLFRVITIIIVIILWYNWAALTGNLDT
;
A
#
# COMPACT_ATOMS: atom_id res chain seq x y z
N MET A 1 20.63 0.11 -20.59
CA MET A 1 21.08 -0.88 -19.58
C MET A 1 20.27 -0.61 -18.31
N ARG A 2 19.51 -1.57 -17.75
CA ARG A 2 18.77 -1.34 -16.49
C ARG A 2 19.77 -1.15 -15.37
N GLN A 3 19.81 0.02 -14.75
CA GLN A 3 20.72 0.27 -13.63
C GLN A 3 20.16 -0.47 -12.42
N LYS A 4 20.77 -1.63 -12.11
CA LYS A 4 20.41 -2.43 -10.93
C LYS A 4 21.25 -1.93 -9.75
N LEU A 5 20.65 -1.08 -8.93
CA LEU A 5 21.22 -0.73 -7.63
C LEU A 5 20.92 -1.86 -6.65
N LYS A 6 21.95 -2.61 -6.25
CA LYS A 6 21.83 -3.73 -5.30
C LYS A 6 21.18 -3.28 -3.97
N GLU A 7 21.49 -2.06 -3.54
CA GLU A 7 20.91 -1.43 -2.34
C GLU A 7 19.38 -1.34 -2.43
N LEU A 8 18.85 -0.97 -3.59
CA LEU A 8 17.42 -0.80 -3.81
C LEU A 8 16.67 -2.14 -3.81
N GLU A 9 17.34 -3.22 -4.24
CA GLU A 9 16.84 -4.58 -4.11
C GLU A 9 16.85 -5.04 -2.65
N ALA A 10 17.91 -4.73 -1.88
CA ALA A 10 17.97 -5.02 -0.45
C ALA A 10 16.86 -4.29 0.33
N TYR A 11 16.65 -3.00 0.07
CA TYR A 11 15.55 -2.24 0.66
C TYR A 11 14.17 -2.81 0.28
N SER A 12 14.01 -3.34 -0.94
CA SER A 12 12.77 -4.04 -1.32
C SER A 12 12.56 -5.29 -0.48
N GLY A 13 13.63 -6.06 -0.25
CA GLY A 13 13.60 -7.26 0.59
C GLY A 13 13.21 -6.94 2.04
N ILE A 14 13.81 -5.90 2.62
CA ILE A 14 13.47 -5.42 3.97
C ILE A 14 11.99 -5.02 4.05
N ALA A 15 11.50 -4.26 3.08
CA ALA A 15 10.09 -3.85 3.05
C ALA A 15 9.14 -5.06 2.96
N ILE A 16 9.47 -6.09 2.16
CA ILE A 16 8.69 -7.34 2.08
C ILE A 16 8.64 -8.03 3.45
N ILE A 17 9.78 -8.17 4.12
CA ILE A 17 9.85 -8.79 5.46
C ILE A 17 8.99 -8.02 6.44
N CYS A 18 9.09 -6.70 6.48
CA CYS A 18 8.27 -5.88 7.36
C CYS A 18 6.77 -6.03 7.06
N VAL A 19 6.32 -6.05 5.80
CA VAL A 19 4.91 -6.30 5.47
C VAL A 19 4.43 -7.67 5.95
N VAL A 20 5.26 -8.70 5.78
CA VAL A 20 4.95 -10.04 6.31
C VAL A 20 4.83 -10.01 7.83
N LEU A 21 5.70 -9.27 8.52
CA LEU A 21 5.64 -9.08 9.96
C LEU A 21 4.36 -8.35 10.40
N ILE A 22 3.90 -7.28 9.72
CA ILE A 22 2.62 -6.64 10.04
C ILE A 22 1.49 -7.69 10.01
N HIS A 23 1.42 -8.45 8.92
CA HIS A 23 0.32 -9.40 8.72
C HIS A 23 0.42 -10.67 9.58
N SER A 24 1.63 -11.04 10.01
CA SER A 24 1.85 -12.20 10.89
C SER A 24 1.69 -11.84 12.37
N ASN A 25 2.06 -10.62 12.76
CA ASN A 25 2.23 -10.21 14.15
C ASN A 25 1.02 -9.44 14.70
N ALA A 26 0.30 -8.67 13.87
CA ALA A 26 -0.69 -7.71 14.34
C ALA A 26 -1.78 -8.32 15.23
N TYR A 27 -2.35 -9.47 14.85
CA TYR A 27 -3.46 -10.07 15.61
C TYR A 27 -3.03 -11.04 16.73
N ASN A 28 -1.95 -11.77 16.53
CA ASN A 28 -1.56 -12.84 17.45
C ASN A 28 -0.73 -12.34 18.64
N LEU A 29 0.13 -11.34 18.44
CA LEU A 29 1.03 -10.88 19.51
C LEU A 29 0.30 -10.05 20.56
N LEU A 30 -0.60 -9.14 20.15
CA LEU A 30 -1.47 -8.38 21.07
C LEU A 30 -2.28 -9.32 21.97
N LYS A 31 -2.80 -10.41 21.40
CA LYS A 31 -3.59 -11.41 22.11
C LYS A 31 -2.77 -12.22 23.13
N ILE A 32 -1.53 -12.57 22.79
CA ILE A 32 -0.61 -13.31 23.69
C ILE A 32 -0.09 -12.39 24.81
N LEU A 33 0.14 -11.11 24.52
CA LEU A 33 0.65 -10.13 25.47
C LEU A 33 -0.44 -9.46 26.31
N HIS A 34 -1.71 -9.82 26.10
CA HIS A 34 -2.88 -9.20 26.76
C HIS A 34 -2.93 -7.67 26.62
N LEU A 35 -2.39 -7.12 25.54
CA LEU A 35 -2.39 -5.68 25.25
C LEU A 35 -3.56 -5.36 24.32
N LYS A 36 -4.25 -4.23 24.56
CA LYS A 36 -5.30 -3.76 23.65
C LYS A 36 -4.71 -3.02 22.45
N SER A 37 -3.54 -2.40 22.64
CA SER A 37 -2.82 -1.66 21.61
C SER A 37 -1.30 -1.73 21.83
N TYR A 38 -0.51 -1.64 20.75
CA TYR A 38 0.95 -1.54 20.82
C TYR A 38 1.41 -0.26 21.52
N ILE A 39 0.54 0.76 21.63
CA ILE A 39 0.79 2.02 22.35
C ILE A 39 0.95 1.78 23.86
N GLU A 40 0.22 0.80 24.41
CA GLU A 40 0.28 0.41 25.83
C GLU A 40 1.52 -0.45 26.14
N GLY A 41 2.18 -0.96 25.09
CA GLY A 41 3.36 -1.78 25.21
C GLY A 41 4.62 -0.99 25.59
N PRO A 42 5.67 -1.69 26.06
CA PRO A 42 6.95 -1.08 26.38
C PRO A 42 7.60 -0.43 25.15
N PHE A 43 8.45 0.58 25.38
CA PHE A 43 9.04 1.42 24.33
C PHE A 43 9.62 0.65 23.14
N TYR A 44 10.32 -0.46 23.39
CA TYR A 44 10.92 -1.27 22.32
C TYR A 44 9.87 -1.89 21.38
N MET A 45 8.70 -2.29 21.88
CA MET A 45 7.61 -2.80 21.05
C MET A 45 7.03 -1.70 20.16
N ARG A 46 6.82 -0.50 20.71
CA ARG A 46 6.37 0.66 19.93
C ARG A 46 7.36 1.06 18.84
N LEU A 47 8.65 1.00 19.14
CA LEU A 47 9.71 1.32 18.17
C LEU A 47 9.72 0.30 17.04
N VAL A 48 9.64 -0.99 17.35
CA VAL A 48 9.56 -2.06 16.35
C VAL A 48 8.28 -1.94 15.53
N ASP A 49 7.14 -1.69 16.16
CA ASP A 49 5.85 -1.52 15.48
C ASP A 49 5.90 -0.35 14.46
N ASN A 50 6.42 0.80 14.87
CA ASN A 50 6.59 1.96 13.99
C ASN A 50 7.54 1.67 12.81
N LEU A 51 8.64 0.94 13.04
CA LEU A 51 9.59 0.55 11.99
C LEU A 51 8.95 -0.40 10.98
N ILE A 52 8.17 -1.36 11.45
CA ILE A 52 7.49 -2.33 10.59
C ILE A 52 6.41 -1.61 9.76
N HIS A 53 5.64 -0.70 10.36
CA HIS A 53 4.61 0.09 9.66
C HIS A 53 5.18 1.07 8.62
N ALA A 54 6.47 1.45 8.72
CA ALA A 54 7.16 2.22 7.68
C ALA A 54 7.38 1.43 6.36
N SER A 55 7.06 0.13 6.33
CA SER A 55 7.21 -0.71 5.14
C SER A 55 6.40 -0.26 3.93
N VAL A 56 5.17 0.22 4.13
CA VAL A 56 4.32 0.72 3.05
C VAL A 56 4.96 1.93 2.37
N PRO A 57 5.26 3.06 3.05
CA PRO A 57 5.91 4.19 2.39
C PRO A 57 7.25 3.82 1.78
N MET A 58 8.02 2.92 2.40
CA MET A 58 9.25 2.39 1.83
C MET A 58 9.03 1.71 0.46
N PHE A 59 7.98 0.89 0.31
CA PHE A 59 7.59 0.30 -0.98
C PHE A 59 7.24 1.35 -2.03
N ILE A 60 6.53 2.41 -1.63
CA ILE A 60 6.14 3.53 -2.51
C ILE A 60 7.41 4.19 -3.06
N PHE A 61 8.33 4.59 -2.17
CA PHE A 61 9.55 5.29 -2.55
C PHE A 61 10.47 4.44 -3.42
N ILE A 62 10.66 3.17 -3.06
CA ILE A 62 11.50 2.26 -3.84
C ILE A 62 10.91 2.06 -5.25
N SER A 63 9.60 1.85 -5.35
CA SER A 63 8.92 1.64 -6.63
C SER A 63 9.00 2.87 -7.53
N GLY A 64 8.83 4.05 -6.94
CA GLY A 64 9.02 5.33 -7.62
C GLY A 64 10.47 5.51 -8.08
N TYR A 65 11.44 5.34 -7.19
CA TYR A 65 12.86 5.51 -7.51
C TYR A 65 13.34 4.56 -8.61
N LYS A 66 12.91 3.29 -8.59
CA LYS A 66 13.14 2.32 -9.69
C LYS A 66 12.61 2.80 -11.02
N PHE A 67 11.50 3.56 -11.02
CA PHE A 67 10.93 4.16 -12.22
C PHE A 67 11.79 5.32 -12.72
N ALA A 68 12.18 6.27 -11.86
CA ALA A 68 13.01 7.41 -12.27
C ALA A 68 14.36 7.00 -12.84
N LEU A 69 14.98 5.93 -12.35
CA LEU A 69 16.28 5.47 -12.83
C LEU A 69 16.23 4.81 -14.22
N ASN A 70 15.16 4.08 -14.52
CA ASN A 70 15.14 3.20 -15.69
C ASN A 70 14.40 3.77 -16.91
N ASP A 71 13.58 4.80 -16.74
CA ASP A 71 12.52 5.09 -17.72
C ASP A 71 12.30 6.61 -18.01
N LYS A 72 13.33 7.45 -17.87
CA LYS A 72 13.25 8.91 -18.13
C LYS A 72 12.73 9.31 -19.53
N ASN A 73 12.94 8.46 -20.55
CA ASN A 73 12.67 8.80 -21.98
C ASN A 73 11.55 8.00 -22.65
N LYS A 74 10.75 7.20 -21.94
CA LYS A 74 9.68 6.41 -22.56
C LYS A 74 8.33 7.12 -22.53
N VAL A 75 7.55 6.95 -23.59
CA VAL A 75 6.18 7.47 -23.72
C VAL A 75 5.30 6.95 -22.57
N TYR A 76 4.83 7.88 -21.73
CA TYR A 76 4.02 7.68 -20.52
C TYR A 76 2.94 6.59 -20.66
N LYS A 77 2.15 6.67 -21.74
CA LYS A 77 1.02 5.77 -22.01
C LYS A 77 1.45 4.31 -22.14
N ASN A 78 2.61 4.03 -22.75
CA ASN A 78 3.08 2.68 -23.00
C ASN A 78 3.66 2.02 -21.75
N LEU A 79 4.24 2.80 -20.84
CA LEU A 79 4.74 2.30 -19.56
C LEU A 79 3.62 1.93 -18.60
N VAL A 80 2.67 2.85 -18.43
CA VAL A 80 1.53 2.69 -17.53
C VAL A 80 0.66 1.53 -18.00
N SER A 81 0.35 1.42 -19.30
CA SER A 81 -0.49 0.32 -19.82
C SER A 81 0.17 -1.05 -19.66
N LYS A 82 1.49 -1.14 -19.85
CA LYS A 82 2.24 -2.39 -19.69
C LYS A 82 2.23 -2.83 -18.23
N LYS A 83 2.53 -1.92 -17.28
CA LYS A 83 2.52 -2.23 -15.85
C LYS A 83 1.12 -2.57 -15.35
N LEU A 84 0.09 -1.78 -15.70
CA LEU A 84 -1.30 -2.05 -15.36
C LEU A 84 -1.72 -3.46 -15.78
N ARG A 85 -1.36 -3.90 -16.99
CA ARG A 85 -1.69 -5.25 -17.46
C ARG A 85 -1.06 -6.35 -16.58
N PHE A 86 0.17 -6.16 -16.11
CA PHE A 86 0.84 -7.13 -15.24
C PHE A 86 0.30 -7.12 -13.81
N ILE A 87 -0.29 -6.02 -13.34
CA ILE A 87 -0.81 -5.88 -11.97
C ILE A 87 -2.29 -6.27 -11.89
N ILE A 88 -3.10 -5.79 -12.84
CA ILE A 88 -4.54 -6.02 -12.87
C ILE A 88 -4.84 -7.51 -13.06
N LYS A 89 -4.11 -8.21 -13.96
CA LYS A 89 -4.35 -9.64 -14.20
C LYS A 89 -4.26 -10.50 -12.94
N PRO A 90 -3.14 -10.53 -12.19
CA PRO A 90 -3.06 -11.32 -10.96
C PRO A 90 -4.05 -10.84 -9.89
N PHE A 91 -4.31 -9.53 -9.81
CA PHE A 91 -5.31 -9.00 -8.89
C PHE A 91 -6.72 -9.51 -9.17
N LEU A 92 -7.15 -9.53 -10.44
CA LEU A 92 -8.46 -10.05 -10.84
C LEU A 92 -8.58 -11.54 -10.52
N VAL A 93 -7.54 -12.31 -10.81
CA VAL A 93 -7.50 -13.76 -10.52
C VAL A 93 -7.63 -14.02 -9.03
N LEU A 94 -6.81 -13.36 -8.20
CA LEU A 94 -6.86 -13.51 -6.75
C LEU A 94 -8.18 -13.03 -6.16
N SER A 95 -8.69 -11.89 -6.61
CA SER A 95 -9.99 -11.37 -6.18
C SER A 95 -11.13 -12.35 -6.46
N THR A 96 -11.10 -12.98 -7.64
CA THR A 96 -12.09 -13.99 -8.03
C THR A 96 -11.99 -15.22 -7.14
N ILE A 97 -10.78 -15.71 -6.86
CA ILE A 97 -10.57 -16.85 -5.96
C ILE A 97 -11.14 -16.57 -4.57
N TYR A 98 -10.88 -15.39 -4.00
CA TYR A 98 -11.40 -15.00 -2.68
C TYR A 98 -12.93 -14.93 -2.65
N ILE A 99 -13.55 -14.38 -3.70
CA ILE A 99 -15.01 -14.32 -3.81
C ILE A 99 -15.60 -15.74 -3.90
N LEU A 100 -15.00 -16.62 -4.71
CA LEU A 100 -15.43 -18.02 -4.84
C LEU A 100 -15.31 -18.77 -3.51
N LEU A 101 -14.19 -18.66 -2.81
CA LEU A 101 -14.01 -19.25 -1.49
C LEU A 101 -15.08 -18.76 -0.51
N LYS A 102 -15.39 -17.46 -0.50
CA LYS A 102 -16.45 -16.92 0.35
C LYS A 102 -17.81 -17.57 0.06
N PHE A 103 -18.15 -17.78 -1.21
CA PHE A 103 -19.40 -18.45 -1.58
C PHE A 103 -19.40 -19.94 -1.22
N MET A 104 -18.26 -20.63 -1.30
CA MET A 104 -18.17 -22.03 -0.88
C MET A 104 -18.39 -22.20 0.64
N PHE A 105 -17.92 -21.26 1.45
CA PHE A 105 -18.02 -21.32 2.91
C PHE A 105 -19.25 -20.63 3.50
N ASN A 106 -19.94 -19.79 2.74
CA ASN A 106 -21.08 -19.01 3.22
C ASN A 106 -22.28 -19.23 2.30
N THR A 107 -23.29 -19.95 2.80
CA THR A 107 -24.51 -20.35 2.07
C THR A 107 -25.50 -19.19 1.93
N ASN A 108 -25.05 -18.06 1.39
CA ASN A 108 -25.92 -16.94 1.08
C ASN A 108 -26.29 -16.97 -0.40
N ASP A 109 -27.51 -16.53 -0.72
CA ASP A 109 -28.02 -16.44 -2.08
C ASP A 109 -27.07 -15.64 -2.99
N VAL A 110 -26.67 -16.27 -4.09
CA VAL A 110 -25.75 -15.69 -5.07
C VAL A 110 -26.51 -14.71 -5.95
N ASN A 111 -26.46 -13.42 -5.61
CA ASN A 111 -26.97 -12.34 -6.44
C ASN A 111 -25.83 -11.57 -7.11
N LEU A 112 -25.97 -11.27 -8.40
CA LEU A 112 -25.01 -10.48 -9.18
C LEU A 112 -24.66 -9.14 -8.51
N HIS A 113 -25.65 -8.47 -7.91
CA HIS A 113 -25.42 -7.21 -7.18
C HIS A 113 -24.49 -7.39 -5.97
N ILE A 114 -24.60 -8.53 -5.28
CA ILE A 114 -23.74 -8.85 -4.12
C ILE A 114 -22.31 -9.11 -4.60
N VAL A 115 -22.14 -9.85 -5.71
CA VAL A 115 -20.82 -10.11 -6.31
C VAL A 115 -20.14 -8.80 -6.73
N LEU A 116 -20.87 -7.93 -7.44
CA LEU A 116 -20.35 -6.62 -7.89
C LEU A 116 -19.96 -5.74 -6.70
N ASN A 117 -20.82 -5.65 -5.68
CA ASN A 117 -20.54 -4.85 -4.50
C ASN A 117 -19.30 -5.38 -3.73
N GLN A 118 -19.18 -6.71 -3.60
CA GLN A 118 -17.99 -7.31 -3.01
C GLN A 118 -16.72 -6.99 -3.81
N PHE A 119 -16.79 -7.08 -5.13
CA PHE A 119 -15.67 -6.77 -5.99
C PHE A 119 -15.23 -5.29 -5.84
N LEU A 120 -16.18 -4.35 -5.84
CA LEU A 120 -15.91 -2.93 -5.57
C LEU A 120 -15.32 -2.72 -4.16
N ASN A 121 -15.78 -3.48 -3.17
CA ASN A 121 -15.24 -3.39 -1.82
C ASN A 121 -13.79 -3.87 -1.72
N ILE A 122 -13.32 -4.80 -2.57
CA ILE A 122 -11.90 -5.17 -2.66
C ILE A 122 -11.07 -3.96 -3.11
N PHE A 123 -11.56 -3.19 -4.09
CA PHE A 123 -10.88 -1.96 -4.54
C PHE A 123 -10.85 -0.87 -3.47
N LYS A 124 -11.89 -0.78 -2.63
CA LYS A 124 -11.95 0.18 -1.52
C LYS A 124 -11.13 -0.26 -0.30
N GLY A 125 -10.63 -1.50 -0.26
CA GLY A 125 -9.88 -2.06 0.87
C GLY A 125 -10.74 -2.57 2.03
N TYR A 126 -12.07 -2.47 1.94
CA TYR A 126 -13.02 -2.93 2.96
C TYR A 126 -13.52 -4.36 2.65
N ASN A 127 -12.63 -5.36 2.58
CA ASN A 127 -13.05 -6.72 2.25
C ASN A 127 -12.19 -7.83 2.89
N ILE A 128 -12.68 -9.05 2.79
CA ILE A 128 -12.11 -10.33 3.23
C ILE A 128 -10.71 -10.57 2.64
N ALA A 129 -10.49 -10.11 1.42
CA ALA A 129 -9.16 -10.05 0.82
C ALA A 129 -8.46 -8.75 1.22
N PHE A 130 -8.40 -8.45 2.53
CA PHE A 130 -7.83 -7.19 3.04
C PHE A 130 -6.45 -6.97 2.47
N GLN A 131 -5.64 -8.03 2.37
CA GLN A 131 -4.28 -8.03 1.84
C GLN A 131 -4.18 -7.49 0.40
N LEU A 132 -5.25 -7.43 -0.39
CA LEU A 132 -5.21 -6.88 -1.75
C LEU A 132 -5.29 -5.35 -1.80
N TRP A 133 -5.49 -4.68 -0.66
CA TRP A 133 -5.60 -3.21 -0.56
C TRP A 133 -4.37 -2.47 -1.13
N TYR A 134 -3.18 -3.08 -1.09
CA TYR A 134 -1.96 -2.47 -1.62
C TYR A 134 -1.97 -2.39 -3.15
N VAL A 135 -2.79 -3.18 -3.85
CA VAL A 135 -2.78 -3.22 -5.31
C VAL A 135 -3.36 -1.93 -5.91
N PRO A 136 -4.57 -1.45 -5.51
CA PRO A 136 -5.04 -0.13 -5.88
C PRO A 136 -4.05 1.00 -5.55
N LEU A 137 -3.43 0.95 -4.37
CA LEU A 137 -2.41 1.92 -3.95
C LEU A 137 -1.21 1.91 -4.91
N TYR A 138 -0.68 0.73 -5.24
CA TYR A 138 0.45 0.59 -6.16
C TYR A 138 0.13 1.05 -7.58
N ILE A 139 -1.11 0.79 -8.04
CA ILE A 139 -1.62 1.33 -9.32
C ILE A 139 -1.64 2.86 -9.26
N PHE A 140 -2.22 3.43 -8.20
CA PHE A 140 -2.29 4.87 -8.01
C PHE A 140 -0.89 5.51 -8.05
N ILE A 141 0.06 4.99 -7.28
CA ILE A 141 1.45 5.47 -7.27
C ILE A 141 2.10 5.34 -8.64
N SER A 142 1.92 4.20 -9.31
CA SER A 142 2.52 3.97 -10.63
C SER A 142 1.99 4.96 -11.68
N MET A 143 0.74 5.43 -11.53
CA MET A 143 0.12 6.42 -12.41
C MET A 143 0.48 7.86 -12.02
N THR A 144 0.60 8.17 -10.72
CA THR A 144 0.91 9.52 -10.23
C THR A 144 2.39 9.85 -10.24
N TYR A 145 3.27 8.86 -10.08
CA TYR A 145 4.72 9.08 -10.02
C TYR A 145 5.31 9.88 -11.20
N PRO A 146 4.96 9.62 -12.47
CA PRO A 146 5.49 10.39 -13.59
C PRO A 146 5.02 11.84 -13.59
N ILE A 147 3.81 12.09 -13.07
CA ILE A 147 3.23 13.43 -12.92
C ILE A 147 3.99 14.15 -11.79
N LEU A 148 4.15 13.51 -10.63
CA LEU A 148 4.92 14.02 -9.51
C LEU A 148 6.36 14.36 -9.92
N TYR A 149 7.02 13.47 -10.66
CA TYR A 149 8.38 13.70 -11.15
C TYR A 149 8.49 14.98 -12.00
N ARG A 150 7.54 15.21 -12.92
CA ARG A 150 7.51 16.44 -13.75
C ARG A 150 7.17 17.68 -12.93
N CYS A 151 6.32 17.57 -11.92
CA CYS A 151 5.97 18.68 -11.05
C CYS A 151 7.11 19.08 -10.11
N ILE A 152 7.93 18.12 -9.67
CA ILE A 152 9.02 18.35 -8.69
C ILE A 152 10.25 19.05 -9.30
N ASP A 153 10.39 19.06 -10.63
CA ASP A 153 11.45 19.84 -11.31
C ASP A 153 11.29 21.36 -11.10
N ASN A 154 10.11 21.85 -10.71
CA ASN A 154 9.89 23.25 -10.37
C ASN A 154 9.97 23.45 -8.85
N ASP A 155 10.88 24.32 -8.39
CA ASP A 155 11.11 24.59 -6.97
C ASP A 155 9.84 25.02 -6.21
N LEU A 156 8.95 25.78 -6.85
CA LEU A 156 7.69 26.22 -6.25
C LEU A 156 6.74 25.02 -6.01
N PHE A 157 6.59 24.16 -7.02
CA PHE A 157 5.74 22.97 -6.90
C PHE A 157 6.30 21.96 -5.92
N ARG A 158 7.63 21.83 -5.81
CA ARG A 158 8.28 20.99 -4.79
C ARG A 158 7.89 21.46 -3.38
N VAL A 159 8.00 22.76 -3.11
CA VAL A 159 7.64 23.34 -1.80
C VAL A 159 6.14 23.18 -1.52
N ILE A 160 5.27 23.46 -2.48
CA ILE A 160 3.81 23.26 -2.34
C ILE A 160 3.48 21.80 -2.01
N THR A 161 4.10 20.85 -2.71
CA THR A 161 3.85 19.42 -2.48
C THR A 161 4.28 19.00 -1.07
N ILE A 162 5.43 19.49 -0.59
CA ILE A 162 5.91 19.24 0.78
C ILE A 162 4.93 19.84 1.81
N ILE A 163 4.50 21.08 1.59
CA ILE A 163 3.53 21.74 2.49
C ILE A 163 2.21 20.96 2.54
N ILE A 164 1.69 20.51 1.39
CA ILE A 164 0.46 19.69 1.34
C ILE A 164 0.65 18.39 2.14
N VAL A 165 1.77 17.70 1.98
CA VAL A 165 2.06 16.47 2.74
C VAL A 165 2.10 16.74 4.25
N ILE A 166 2.72 17.85 4.68
CA ILE A 166 2.78 18.25 6.09
C ILE A 166 1.37 18.57 6.62
N ILE A 167 0.57 19.31 5.86
CA ILE A 167 -0.82 19.66 6.23
C ILE A 167 -1.68 18.39 6.31
N LEU A 168 -1.55 17.47 5.35
CA LEU A 168 -2.29 16.21 5.35
C LEU A 168 -1.89 15.32 6.54
N TRP A 169 -0.60 15.24 6.85
CA TRP A 169 -0.12 14.55 8.06
C TRP A 169 -0.74 15.20 9.30
N TYR A 170 -0.58 16.51 9.47
CA TYR A 170 -1.07 17.20 10.66
C TYR A 170 -2.58 17.02 10.85
N ASN A 171 -3.37 17.15 9.79
CA ASN A 171 -4.82 16.93 9.86
C ASN A 171 -5.17 15.47 10.18
N TRP A 172 -4.45 14.50 9.61
CA TRP A 172 -4.63 13.09 9.95
C TRP A 172 -4.33 12.83 11.44
N ALA A 173 -3.21 13.36 11.95
CA ALA A 173 -2.83 13.25 13.35
C ALA A 173 -3.82 13.96 14.29
N ALA A 174 -4.40 15.08 13.88
CA ALA A 174 -5.43 15.79 14.64
C ALA A 174 -6.77 15.04 14.65
N LEU A 175 -7.13 14.38 13.53
CA LEU A 175 -8.33 13.56 13.40
C LEU A 175 -8.22 12.27 14.23
N THR A 176 -7.05 11.65 14.30
CA THR A 176 -6.85 10.43 15.12
C THR A 176 -6.55 10.76 16.58
N GLY A 177 -5.91 11.90 16.88
CA GLY A 177 -5.66 12.35 18.25
C GLY A 177 -6.89 12.78 19.04
N ASN A 178 -8.03 13.03 18.37
CA ASN A 178 -9.33 13.33 19.00
C ASN A 178 -10.23 12.09 19.18
N LEU A 179 -9.79 10.90 18.77
CA LEU A 179 -10.52 9.64 18.96
C LEU A 179 -9.94 8.77 20.09
N ASP A 180 -8.89 9.25 20.76
CA ASP A 180 -8.18 8.56 21.85
C ASP A 180 -8.36 9.27 23.22
N THR A 181 -9.54 9.86 23.48
CA THR A 181 -10.01 10.20 24.84
C THR A 181 -11.23 9.38 25.20
#